data_AF-A2FB55-F1
#
_entry.id   AF-A2FB55-F1
#
_cell.length_a   1.000
_cell.length_b   1.000
_cell.length_c   1.000
_cell.angle_alpha   90.00
_cell.angle_beta   90.00
_cell.angle_gamma   90.00
#
_symmetry.space_group_name_H-M   'P 1'
#
loop_
_entity.id
_entity.type
_entity.pdbx_description
1 polymer ?
#
loop_
_entity_poly.entity_id
_entity_poly.type
_entity_poly.pdbx_seq_one_letter_code
_entity_poly.pdbx_strand_id
1 'polypeptide(L)'
;MKTMKFNHDFQITVSKHTSTMNNLHFDQSPDDVWKLFYNTQPISKPIQGKNVPITSTNNECFLYNCIFIDITTNSAIYFTNTSNKFLNSYCSFTNCSSNTNGGSIYFNCNSSIVQYRSCGYKSKTNDQGHHSYVSLVSKSNNKNYLYESSFYECGNLEKSRTNSLWYGNIEVKSINTSFCEADYDSGIILGDPTSLSNVTYSSFCNTTSNNLILELYRGNSNFNFCNVLNNEHKKSDYGTFYAIVSTVLIENCSFLGNTGPGKEFYHQYYSGSITVKDSFCDRIDKTCGSVTTINVQNISSIHHLSHFSSYLCEAEFPILDKKSMRSAFDLYHQFSFRRRR
;
A
#
# COMPACT_ATOMS: atom_id res chain seq x y z
N MET A 1 32.27 -63.23 -1.22
CA MET A 1 31.96 -63.03 0.22
C MET A 1 32.69 -61.78 0.68
N LYS A 2 32.12 -60.72 1.26
CA LYS A 2 30.77 -60.41 1.77
C LYS A 2 30.47 -58.94 1.42
N THR A 3 29.28 -58.69 0.89
CA THR A 3 28.63 -57.38 0.80
C THR A 3 28.38 -56.80 2.21
N MET A 4 28.82 -55.58 2.48
CA MET A 4 28.34 -54.80 3.63
C MET A 4 27.05 -54.07 3.24
N LYS A 5 25.96 -54.47 3.87
CA LYS A 5 24.67 -53.76 3.85
C LYS A 5 24.77 -52.55 4.78
N PHE A 6 24.43 -51.37 4.29
CA PHE A 6 24.06 -50.24 5.13
C PHE A 6 22.62 -50.43 5.60
N ASN A 7 22.43 -50.69 6.90
CA ASN A 7 21.18 -50.48 7.60
C ASN A 7 21.44 -49.37 8.63
N HIS A 8 20.98 -48.16 8.32
CA HIS A 8 20.68 -47.18 9.35
C HIS A 8 19.24 -46.72 9.14
N ASP A 9 18.34 -47.44 9.80
CA ASP A 9 17.00 -46.97 10.13
C ASP A 9 17.16 -45.80 11.10
N PHE A 10 17.24 -44.59 10.58
CA PHE A 10 16.93 -43.40 11.34
C PHE A 10 15.41 -43.19 11.23
N GLN A 11 14.67 -43.77 12.18
CA GLN A 11 13.28 -43.42 12.41
C GLN A 11 13.24 -41.94 12.82
N ILE A 12 13.03 -41.06 11.85
CA ILE A 12 12.58 -39.70 12.12
C ILE A 12 11.12 -39.83 12.52
N THR A 13 10.89 -39.83 13.82
CA THR A 13 9.57 -39.54 14.40
C THR A 13 9.23 -38.12 13.98
N VAL A 14 8.56 -37.99 12.83
CA VAL A 14 7.94 -36.73 12.43
C VAL A 14 6.82 -36.50 13.43
N SER A 15 7.13 -35.74 14.48
CA SER A 15 6.13 -35.05 15.26
C SER A 15 5.21 -34.36 14.25
N LYS A 16 3.97 -34.84 14.16
CA LYS A 16 2.87 -34.06 13.57
C LYS A 16 2.65 -32.85 14.48
N HIS A 17 3.57 -31.90 14.44
CA HIS A 17 3.15 -30.51 14.53
C HIS A 17 2.39 -30.26 13.25
N THR A 18 1.08 -30.51 13.31
CA THR A 18 0.11 -29.66 12.63
C THR A 18 0.53 -28.23 12.93
N SER A 19 1.26 -27.62 12.00
CA SER A 19 1.39 -26.18 11.97
C SER A 19 -0.04 -25.69 11.89
N THR A 20 -0.53 -25.13 12.99
CA THR A 20 -1.61 -24.15 12.93
C THR A 20 -1.22 -23.19 11.82
N MET A 21 -1.89 -23.29 10.67
CA MET A 21 -1.86 -22.20 9.71
C MET A 21 -2.18 -20.96 10.54
N ASN A 22 -1.27 -19.99 10.51
CA ASN A 22 -1.52 -18.69 11.11
C ASN A 22 -2.74 -18.10 10.38
N ASN A 23 -3.94 -18.41 10.85
CA ASN A 23 -5.19 -17.69 10.59
C ASN A 23 -5.08 -16.31 11.23
N LEU A 24 -4.07 -15.52 10.85
CA LEU A 24 -3.73 -14.35 11.64
C LEU A 24 -4.83 -13.28 11.58
N HIS A 25 -5.75 -13.35 10.61
CA HIS A 25 -6.59 -12.21 10.30
C HIS A 25 -8.03 -12.49 9.84
N PHE A 26 -8.42 -13.70 9.41
CA PHE A 26 -9.78 -13.99 8.90
C PHE A 26 -10.88 -14.11 9.99
N ASP A 27 -10.51 -14.04 11.26
CA ASP A 27 -11.41 -14.36 12.38
C ASP A 27 -12.10 -13.12 13.00
N GLN A 28 -11.86 -11.91 12.47
CA GLN A 28 -12.49 -10.71 13.02
C GLN A 28 -13.94 -10.59 12.53
N SER A 29 -14.87 -10.46 13.47
CA SER A 29 -16.26 -10.15 13.12
C SER A 29 -16.35 -8.72 12.53
N PRO A 30 -17.31 -8.44 11.64
CA PRO A 30 -17.49 -7.08 11.11
C PRO A 30 -17.65 -6.02 12.20
N ASP A 31 -18.33 -6.37 13.28
CA ASP A 31 -18.58 -5.52 14.45
C ASP A 31 -17.26 -5.16 15.16
N ASP A 32 -16.35 -6.12 15.32
CA ASP A 32 -15.03 -5.88 15.90
C ASP A 32 -14.18 -4.96 15.02
N VAL A 33 -14.22 -5.15 13.69
CA VAL A 33 -13.53 -4.27 12.75
C VAL A 33 -14.08 -2.86 12.81
N TRP A 34 -15.40 -2.69 12.84
CA TRP A 34 -16.00 -1.37 12.97
C TRP A 34 -15.61 -0.69 14.29
N LYS A 35 -15.67 -1.44 15.39
CA LYS A 35 -15.31 -0.96 16.73
C LYS A 35 -13.85 -0.54 16.82
N LEU A 36 -12.94 -1.26 16.15
CA LEU A 36 -11.51 -0.91 16.09
C LEU A 36 -11.30 0.52 15.61
N PHE A 37 -12.06 0.97 14.62
CA PHE A 37 -11.88 2.29 14.03
C PHE A 37 -12.81 3.34 14.62
N TYR A 38 -14.06 3.03 14.95
CA TYR A 38 -15.06 4.02 15.36
C TYR A 38 -15.47 3.94 16.83
N ASN A 39 -14.89 3.03 17.63
CA ASN A 39 -15.18 2.85 19.06
C ASN A 39 -16.68 2.71 19.38
N THR A 40 -17.46 2.26 18.41
CA THR A 40 -18.92 2.10 18.47
C THR A 40 -19.27 0.77 17.80
N GLN A 41 -20.54 0.35 17.85
CA GLN A 41 -21.05 -0.73 17.00
C GLN A 41 -21.66 -0.13 15.73
N PRO A 42 -21.64 -0.84 14.59
CA PRO A 42 -22.33 -0.36 13.41
C PRO A 42 -23.84 -0.39 13.66
N ILE A 43 -24.55 0.66 13.25
CA ILE A 43 -26.00 0.79 13.43
C ILE A 43 -26.76 -0.16 12.49
N SER A 44 -26.16 -0.42 11.33
CA SER A 44 -26.73 -1.28 10.29
C SER A 44 -25.78 -2.42 9.97
N LYS A 45 -26.33 -3.53 9.48
CA LYS A 45 -25.51 -4.64 8.98
C LYS A 45 -24.61 -4.15 7.84
N PRO A 46 -23.35 -4.62 7.77
CA PRO A 46 -22.49 -4.27 6.65
C PRO A 46 -23.08 -4.72 5.32
N ILE A 47 -22.86 -3.90 4.29
CA ILE A 47 -23.13 -4.26 2.90
C ILE A 47 -22.05 -5.25 2.47
N GLN A 48 -22.47 -6.37 1.86
CA GLN A 48 -21.57 -7.44 1.42
C GLN A 48 -21.98 -7.94 0.03
N GLY A 49 -21.02 -8.43 -0.75
CA GLY A 49 -21.28 -9.10 -2.02
C GLY A 49 -20.53 -8.50 -3.21
N LYS A 50 -20.95 -8.90 -4.43
CA LYS A 50 -20.31 -8.49 -5.68
C LYS A 50 -21.01 -7.30 -6.32
N ASN A 51 -20.26 -6.27 -6.71
CA ASN A 51 -20.74 -5.06 -7.41
C ASN A 51 -21.97 -4.44 -6.73
N VAL A 52 -21.96 -4.41 -5.40
CA VAL A 52 -23.09 -3.93 -4.61
C VAL A 52 -23.25 -2.42 -4.74
N PRO A 53 -24.51 -1.92 -4.77
CA PRO A 53 -24.75 -0.49 -4.70
C PRO A 53 -24.30 0.05 -3.34
N ILE A 54 -23.75 1.26 -3.35
CA ILE A 54 -23.26 1.90 -2.13
C ILE A 54 -24.32 2.83 -1.60
N THR A 55 -24.75 2.55 -0.39
CA THR A 55 -25.77 3.32 0.31
C THR A 55 -25.28 3.67 1.70
N SER A 56 -25.56 4.89 2.14
CA SER A 56 -25.42 5.27 3.54
C SER A 56 -26.75 5.06 4.25
N THR A 57 -26.71 4.48 5.45
CA THR A 57 -27.86 4.35 6.35
C THR A 57 -27.46 4.90 7.71
N ASN A 58 -28.27 5.80 8.28
CA ASN A 58 -28.01 6.42 9.58
C ASN A 58 -26.61 7.05 9.73
N ASN A 59 -26.13 7.73 8.68
CA ASN A 59 -24.81 8.35 8.62
C ASN A 59 -23.64 7.36 8.71
N GLU A 60 -23.87 6.09 8.36
CA GLU A 60 -22.85 5.05 8.30
C GLU A 60 -22.90 4.35 6.95
N CYS A 61 -21.72 4.03 6.42
CA CYS A 61 -21.55 3.19 5.25
C CYS A 61 -20.44 2.18 5.55
N PHE A 62 -20.84 0.93 5.77
CA PHE A 62 -19.92 -0.15 6.08
C PHE A 62 -19.96 -1.20 4.97
N LEU A 63 -18.90 -1.28 4.18
CA LEU A 63 -18.67 -2.33 3.19
C LEU A 63 -17.78 -3.40 3.82
N TYR A 64 -18.22 -4.66 3.80
CA TYR A 64 -17.45 -5.78 4.35
C TYR A 64 -17.46 -6.95 3.38
N ASN A 65 -16.29 -7.49 3.06
CA ASN A 65 -16.17 -8.64 2.14
C ASN A 65 -16.85 -8.38 0.78
N CYS A 66 -16.62 -7.19 0.21
CA CYS A 66 -17.16 -6.80 -1.08
C CYS A 66 -16.17 -7.04 -2.22
N ILE A 67 -16.68 -7.39 -3.39
CA ILE A 67 -15.87 -7.59 -4.60
C ILE A 67 -16.41 -6.71 -5.71
N PHE A 68 -15.59 -5.82 -6.23
CA PHE A 68 -15.93 -4.93 -7.34
C PHE A 68 -15.12 -5.33 -8.57
N ILE A 69 -15.79 -5.65 -9.68
CA ILE A 69 -15.18 -6.18 -10.89
C ILE A 69 -15.75 -5.46 -12.11
N ASP A 70 -14.85 -4.99 -12.98
CA ASP A 70 -15.15 -4.41 -14.30
C ASP A 70 -16.19 -3.26 -14.23
N ILE A 71 -16.16 -2.47 -13.15
CA ILE A 71 -16.96 -1.23 -13.05
C ILE A 71 -16.22 -0.13 -13.83
N THR A 72 -16.80 0.37 -14.91
CA THR A 72 -16.13 1.34 -15.81
C THR A 72 -16.86 2.66 -16.00
N THR A 73 -18.08 2.80 -15.46
CA THR A 73 -18.94 3.98 -15.68
C THR A 73 -18.55 5.13 -14.75
N ASN A 74 -18.39 4.82 -13.47
CA ASN A 74 -17.88 5.68 -12.39
C ASN A 74 -16.91 4.84 -11.55
N SER A 75 -16.28 5.47 -10.55
CA SER A 75 -15.57 4.74 -9.49
C SER A 75 -16.49 3.69 -8.85
N ALA A 76 -15.95 2.50 -8.56
CA ALA A 76 -16.70 1.43 -7.89
C ALA A 76 -17.28 1.89 -6.54
N ILE A 77 -16.51 2.68 -5.80
CA ILE A 77 -16.98 3.52 -4.70
C ILE A 77 -16.99 4.97 -5.14
N TYR A 78 -18.17 5.55 -5.26
CA TYR A 78 -18.35 6.98 -5.46
C TYR A 78 -19.12 7.55 -4.27
N PHE A 79 -18.44 8.33 -3.42
CA PHE A 79 -18.99 8.77 -2.15
C PHE A 79 -18.76 10.27 -1.91
N THR A 80 -19.86 11.02 -1.84
CA THR A 80 -19.88 12.48 -1.64
C THR A 80 -20.80 12.91 -0.50
N ASN A 81 -21.36 11.97 0.27
CA ASN A 81 -22.29 12.27 1.35
C ASN A 81 -21.54 12.76 2.59
N THR A 82 -21.89 13.94 3.10
CA THR A 82 -21.25 14.53 4.29
C THR A 82 -21.72 13.87 5.59
N SER A 83 -20.98 14.12 6.68
CA SER A 83 -21.30 13.68 8.04
C SER A 83 -21.43 12.16 8.21
N ASN A 84 -20.77 11.38 7.37
CA ASN A 84 -20.79 9.93 7.38
C ASN A 84 -19.52 9.32 7.99
N LYS A 85 -19.67 8.15 8.60
CA LYS A 85 -18.57 7.22 8.87
C LYS A 85 -18.52 6.18 7.76
N PHE A 86 -17.43 6.15 7.00
CA PHE A 86 -17.22 5.21 5.92
C PHE A 86 -16.11 4.22 6.25
N LEU A 87 -16.40 2.93 6.21
CA LEU A 87 -15.40 1.87 6.30
C LEU A 87 -15.61 0.88 5.17
N ASN A 88 -14.57 0.62 4.38
CA ASN A 88 -14.50 -0.58 3.56
C ASN A 88 -13.45 -1.53 4.14
N SER A 89 -13.87 -2.77 4.39
CA SER A 89 -13.06 -3.82 4.99
C SER A 89 -13.10 -5.09 4.15
N TYR A 90 -11.96 -5.73 3.91
CA TYR A 90 -11.83 -6.92 3.04
C TYR A 90 -12.50 -6.72 1.68
N CYS A 91 -12.25 -5.56 1.07
CA CYS A 91 -12.84 -5.23 -0.20
C CYS A 91 -11.81 -5.40 -1.31
N SER A 92 -12.21 -5.98 -2.44
CA SER A 92 -11.36 -6.15 -3.62
C SER A 92 -11.92 -5.39 -4.82
N PHE A 93 -11.05 -4.76 -5.58
CA PHE A 93 -11.37 -3.97 -6.77
C PHE A 93 -10.51 -4.48 -7.92
N THR A 94 -11.14 -5.06 -8.93
CA THR A 94 -10.47 -5.66 -10.09
C THR A 94 -10.92 -4.95 -11.35
N ASN A 95 -9.97 -4.44 -12.14
CA ASN A 95 -10.21 -3.74 -13.41
C ASN A 95 -11.26 -2.62 -13.30
N CYS A 96 -11.33 -1.94 -12.16
CA CYS A 96 -12.26 -0.82 -11.99
C CYS A 96 -11.68 0.43 -12.65
N SER A 97 -12.50 1.19 -13.35
CA SER A 97 -12.06 2.43 -13.97
C SER A 97 -13.09 3.55 -13.94
N SER A 98 -12.60 4.78 -13.94
CA SER A 98 -13.42 5.99 -14.01
C SER A 98 -12.88 6.98 -15.03
N ASN A 99 -13.78 7.78 -15.62
CA ASN A 99 -13.39 8.92 -16.46
C ASN A 99 -13.02 10.17 -15.64
N THR A 100 -13.20 10.12 -14.32
CA THR A 100 -12.86 11.17 -13.36
C THR A 100 -11.93 10.61 -12.29
N ASN A 101 -11.53 11.46 -11.34
CA ASN A 101 -10.75 11.05 -10.16
C ASN A 101 -11.27 9.76 -9.50
N GLY A 102 -10.34 8.92 -9.01
CA GLY A 102 -10.64 7.68 -8.33
C GLY A 102 -11.06 6.57 -9.29
N GLY A 103 -10.16 5.67 -9.69
CA GLY A 103 -10.54 4.53 -10.55
C GLY A 103 -11.43 3.53 -9.81
N SER A 104 -11.03 3.13 -8.60
CA SER A 104 -11.84 2.28 -7.71
C SER A 104 -12.62 3.09 -6.71
N ILE A 105 -12.01 4.09 -6.08
CA ILE A 105 -12.59 4.85 -4.98
C ILE A 105 -12.47 6.33 -5.25
N TYR A 106 -13.59 7.02 -5.32
CA TYR A 106 -13.71 8.46 -5.26
C TYR A 106 -14.45 8.83 -3.98
N PHE A 107 -13.75 9.47 -3.05
CA PHE A 107 -14.29 9.94 -1.79
C PHE A 107 -14.01 11.43 -1.64
N ASN A 108 -15.03 12.27 -1.80
CA ASN A 108 -14.88 13.72 -1.74
C ASN A 108 -16.01 14.36 -0.94
N CYS A 109 -15.83 14.47 0.37
CA CYS A 109 -16.83 15.05 1.27
C CYS A 109 -16.28 15.34 2.68
N ASN A 110 -17.07 16.07 3.48
CA ASN A 110 -16.82 16.25 4.90
C ASN A 110 -17.22 15.00 5.69
N SER A 111 -16.41 13.95 5.63
CA SER A 111 -16.67 12.66 6.30
C SER A 111 -15.38 11.93 6.63
N SER A 112 -15.47 10.92 7.50
CA SER A 112 -14.34 10.04 7.81
C SER A 112 -14.38 8.81 6.90
N ILE A 113 -13.21 8.42 6.39
CA ILE A 113 -13.00 7.20 5.60
C ILE A 113 -11.88 6.37 6.19
N VAL A 114 -12.13 5.07 6.30
CA VAL A 114 -11.15 4.05 6.59
C VAL A 114 -11.17 3.02 5.48
N GLN A 115 -10.04 2.87 4.80
CA GLN A 115 -9.77 1.79 3.86
C GLN A 115 -8.94 0.74 4.59
N TYR A 116 -9.57 -0.38 4.94
CA TYR A 116 -8.92 -1.46 5.68
C TYR A 116 -8.93 -2.74 4.85
N ARG A 117 -7.77 -3.37 4.61
CA ARG A 117 -7.71 -4.58 3.77
C ARG A 117 -8.41 -4.39 2.44
N SER A 118 -8.11 -3.24 1.83
CA SER A 118 -8.63 -2.84 0.53
C SER A 118 -7.61 -3.23 -0.53
N CYS A 119 -7.99 -4.15 -1.41
CA CYS A 119 -7.12 -4.71 -2.43
C CYS A 119 -7.50 -4.17 -3.82
N GLY A 120 -6.56 -3.54 -4.52
CA GLY A 120 -6.74 -3.00 -5.88
C GLY A 120 -5.89 -3.72 -6.91
N TYR A 121 -6.51 -4.15 -8.01
CA TYR A 121 -5.86 -4.77 -9.15
C TYR A 121 -6.30 -4.13 -10.45
N LYS A 122 -5.33 -3.61 -11.23
CA LYS A 122 -5.60 -3.00 -12.54
C LYS A 122 -6.64 -1.87 -12.53
N SER A 123 -6.73 -1.16 -11.40
CA SER A 123 -7.57 0.02 -11.31
C SER A 123 -6.96 1.17 -12.11
N LYS A 124 -7.77 1.97 -12.80
CA LYS A 124 -7.29 3.12 -13.58
C LYS A 124 -8.28 4.28 -13.61
N THR A 125 -7.80 5.47 -13.91
CA THR A 125 -8.60 6.68 -14.07
C THR A 125 -8.08 7.48 -15.25
N ASN A 126 -8.90 8.39 -15.77
CA ASN A 126 -8.50 9.41 -16.74
C ASN A 126 -8.09 10.76 -16.09
N ASP A 127 -7.99 10.82 -14.76
CA ASP A 127 -7.55 12.01 -14.01
C ASP A 127 -6.54 11.63 -12.90
N GLN A 128 -6.89 11.70 -11.60
CA GLN A 128 -6.01 11.37 -10.48
C GLN A 128 -6.52 10.23 -9.62
N GLY A 129 -5.61 9.45 -9.04
CA GLY A 129 -5.95 8.39 -8.08
C GLY A 129 -6.45 7.15 -8.81
N HIS A 130 -5.55 6.44 -9.50
CA HIS A 130 -5.85 5.23 -10.25
C HIS A 130 -6.60 4.18 -9.44
N HIS A 131 -6.22 3.98 -8.18
CA HIS A 131 -7.03 3.21 -7.24
C HIS A 131 -7.94 4.14 -6.44
N SER A 132 -7.38 4.99 -5.57
CA SER A 132 -8.16 5.83 -4.66
C SER A 132 -7.85 7.30 -4.82
N TYR A 133 -8.90 8.12 -4.87
CA TYR A 133 -8.87 9.56 -4.70
C TYR A 133 -9.73 9.90 -3.48
N VAL A 134 -9.08 10.32 -2.41
CA VAL A 134 -9.72 10.71 -1.15
C VAL A 134 -9.36 12.15 -0.86
N SER A 135 -10.37 13.03 -0.86
CA SER A 135 -10.23 14.43 -0.50
C SER A 135 -11.26 14.82 0.54
N LEU A 136 -10.81 15.12 1.76
CA LEU A 136 -11.68 15.56 2.83
C LEU A 136 -11.78 17.09 2.86
N VAL A 137 -12.50 17.64 3.84
CA VAL A 137 -12.49 19.08 4.07
C VAL A 137 -11.18 19.49 4.74
N SER A 138 -10.59 20.58 4.25
CA SER A 138 -9.37 21.18 4.80
C SER A 138 -9.50 21.45 6.31
N LYS A 139 -8.44 21.17 7.06
CA LYS A 139 -8.37 21.33 8.54
C LYS A 139 -9.40 20.52 9.32
N SER A 140 -10.06 19.53 8.71
CA SER A 140 -10.95 18.62 9.45
C SER A 140 -10.15 17.62 10.29
N ASN A 141 -10.72 17.17 11.40
CA ASN A 141 -10.17 16.07 12.20
C ASN A 141 -10.75 14.70 11.78
N ASN A 142 -11.31 14.63 10.57
CA ASN A 142 -11.88 13.40 10.04
C ASN A 142 -10.77 12.39 9.78
N LYS A 143 -11.08 11.10 9.94
CA LYS A 143 -10.14 10.01 9.64
C LYS A 143 -9.97 9.87 8.14
N ASN A 144 -8.73 9.75 7.71
CA ASN A 144 -8.36 9.44 6.33
C ASN A 144 -7.33 8.30 6.37
N TYR A 145 -7.80 7.11 6.69
CA TYR A 145 -6.93 5.98 7.04
C TYR A 145 -6.85 4.97 5.91
N LEU A 146 -5.65 4.48 5.63
CA LEU A 146 -5.38 3.44 4.64
C LEU A 146 -4.46 2.36 5.23
N TYR A 147 -5.07 1.25 5.65
CA TYR A 147 -4.43 0.24 6.47
C TYR A 147 -4.48 -1.15 5.82
N GLU A 148 -3.40 -1.92 5.98
CA GLU A 148 -3.30 -3.35 5.62
C GLU A 148 -3.78 -3.66 4.19
N SER A 149 -3.46 -2.76 3.25
CA SER A 149 -4.05 -2.75 1.90
C SER A 149 -2.99 -3.00 0.83
N SER A 150 -3.39 -3.51 -0.34
CA SER A 150 -2.44 -3.87 -1.40
C SER A 150 -2.92 -3.39 -2.77
N PHE A 151 -2.02 -2.81 -3.55
CA PHE A 151 -2.29 -2.26 -4.87
C PHE A 151 -1.29 -2.84 -5.87
N TYR A 152 -1.81 -3.48 -6.90
CA TYR A 152 -1.01 -4.20 -7.88
C TYR A 152 -1.44 -3.85 -9.31
N GLU A 153 -0.47 -3.50 -10.14
CA GLU A 153 -0.69 -3.13 -11.56
C GLU A 153 -1.76 -2.03 -11.73
N CYS A 154 -1.92 -1.16 -10.74
CA CYS A 154 -2.84 -0.03 -10.84
C CYS A 154 -2.19 1.08 -11.67
N GLY A 155 -2.99 1.68 -12.54
CA GLY A 155 -2.66 2.89 -13.25
C GLY A 155 -1.96 2.74 -14.60
N ASN A 156 -1.40 3.85 -15.07
CA ASN A 156 -0.69 4.00 -16.34
C ASN A 156 0.14 5.29 -16.32
N LEU A 157 1.09 5.44 -17.25
CA LEU A 157 1.97 6.61 -17.32
C LEU A 157 1.34 7.88 -17.93
N GLU A 158 0.04 7.87 -18.24
CA GLU A 158 -0.64 9.02 -18.84
C GLU A 158 -1.32 9.91 -17.79
N LYS A 159 -1.66 9.33 -16.64
CA LYS A 159 -2.51 9.95 -15.61
C LYS A 159 -1.87 9.85 -14.25
N SER A 160 -2.26 10.71 -13.34
CA SER A 160 -1.47 10.93 -12.13
C SER A 160 -1.97 10.08 -10.97
N ARG A 161 -1.05 9.73 -10.08
CA ARG A 161 -1.32 9.25 -8.72
C ARG A 161 -1.95 7.87 -8.64
N THR A 162 -1.31 6.93 -7.96
CA THR A 162 -1.96 5.63 -7.67
C THR A 162 -3.00 5.76 -6.55
N ASN A 163 -2.59 6.31 -5.41
CA ASN A 163 -3.44 6.58 -4.26
C ASN A 163 -3.25 8.04 -3.82
N SER A 164 -4.35 8.77 -3.68
CA SER A 164 -4.33 10.17 -3.26
C SER A 164 -5.10 10.40 -1.99
N LEU A 165 -4.41 10.81 -0.93
CA LEU A 165 -5.01 11.14 0.36
C LEU A 165 -4.80 12.63 0.65
N TRP A 166 -5.89 13.40 0.65
CA TRP A 166 -5.91 14.83 0.90
C TRP A 166 -6.74 15.18 2.12
N TYR A 167 -6.17 16.02 2.99
CA TYR A 167 -6.79 16.55 4.21
C TYR A 167 -7.19 15.49 5.24
N GLY A 168 -7.54 15.97 6.45
CA GLY A 168 -7.92 15.12 7.57
C GLY A 168 -6.72 14.61 8.37
N ASN A 169 -7.00 13.65 9.24
CA ASN A 169 -5.96 12.86 9.92
C ASN A 169 -5.57 11.71 9.01
N ILE A 170 -4.46 11.89 8.28
CA ILE A 170 -3.97 10.90 7.32
C ILE A 170 -3.07 9.90 8.03
N GLU A 171 -3.41 8.61 7.95
CA GLU A 171 -2.57 7.53 8.46
C GLU A 171 -2.52 6.37 7.48
N VAL A 172 -1.31 5.90 7.21
CA VAL A 172 -1.02 4.81 6.29
C VAL A 172 -0.22 3.75 7.04
N LYS A 173 -0.70 2.51 7.00
CA LYS A 173 -0.09 1.44 7.78
C LYS A 173 -0.14 0.12 7.03
N SER A 174 1.00 -0.56 6.96
CA SER A 174 1.09 -1.92 6.42
C SER A 174 0.54 -2.05 5.01
N ILE A 175 0.83 -1.08 4.13
CA ILE A 175 0.36 -1.15 2.73
C ILE A 175 1.45 -1.70 1.81
N ASN A 176 1.03 -2.26 0.68
CA ASN A 176 1.91 -2.61 -0.42
C ASN A 176 1.42 -1.95 -1.71
N THR A 177 2.29 -1.21 -2.40
CA THR A 177 2.03 -0.69 -3.74
C THR A 177 3.10 -1.24 -4.67
N SER A 178 2.70 -2.04 -5.66
CA SER A 178 3.68 -2.74 -6.49
C SER A 178 3.28 -2.83 -7.95
N PHE A 179 4.25 -2.64 -8.85
CA PHE A 179 4.02 -2.64 -10.30
C PHE A 179 2.96 -1.64 -10.77
N CYS A 180 2.69 -0.62 -9.95
CA CYS A 180 1.79 0.47 -10.32
C CYS A 180 2.50 1.48 -11.22
N GLU A 181 1.73 2.13 -12.08
CA GLU A 181 2.20 3.17 -12.98
C GLU A 181 1.40 4.45 -12.80
N ALA A 182 2.08 5.60 -12.88
CA ALA A 182 1.44 6.92 -12.88
C ALA A 182 2.32 7.95 -13.61
N ASP A 183 1.74 9.01 -14.17
CA ASP A 183 2.52 10.14 -14.69
C ASP A 183 3.29 10.84 -13.56
N TYR A 184 2.62 11.18 -12.45
CA TYR A 184 3.23 11.94 -11.35
C TYR A 184 3.81 11.06 -10.23
N ASP A 185 2.97 10.55 -9.30
CA ASP A 185 3.33 9.65 -8.20
C ASP A 185 2.75 8.23 -8.35
N SER A 186 3.59 7.21 -8.51
CA SER A 186 3.13 5.82 -8.65
C SER A 186 2.94 5.08 -7.32
N GLY A 187 3.44 5.64 -6.21
CA GLY A 187 3.29 5.12 -4.87
C GLY A 187 2.07 5.68 -4.15
N ILE A 188 2.23 6.85 -3.53
CA ILE A 188 1.18 7.55 -2.78
C ILE A 188 1.50 9.04 -2.69
N ILE A 189 0.44 9.86 -2.67
CA ILE A 189 0.51 11.24 -2.21
C ILE A 189 -0.21 11.43 -0.87
N LEU A 190 0.42 12.19 0.02
CA LEU A 190 -0.19 12.72 1.24
C LEU A 190 -0.22 14.26 1.15
N GLY A 191 -1.41 14.84 1.11
CA GLY A 191 -1.60 16.27 0.89
C GLY A 191 -2.32 16.98 2.05
N ASP A 192 -1.72 18.05 2.57
CA ASP A 192 -2.29 18.97 3.55
C ASP A 192 -2.96 18.27 4.76
N PRO A 193 -2.31 17.31 5.46
CA PRO A 193 -2.90 16.69 6.63
C PRO A 193 -3.09 17.70 7.77
N THR A 194 -4.16 17.52 8.56
CA THR A 194 -4.47 18.37 9.71
C THR A 194 -3.54 18.11 10.89
N SER A 195 -2.97 16.91 10.97
CA SER A 195 -2.07 16.46 12.03
C SER A 195 -0.85 15.74 11.43
N LEU A 196 0.07 15.29 12.28
CA LEU A 196 1.22 14.49 11.86
C LEU A 196 0.73 13.23 11.12
N SER A 197 1.08 13.10 9.84
CA SER A 197 0.78 11.89 9.07
C SER A 197 1.81 10.81 9.32
N ASN A 198 1.37 9.58 9.58
CA ASN A 198 2.27 8.46 9.77
C ASN A 198 2.13 7.47 8.60
N VAL A 199 3.26 7.08 8.01
CA VAL A 199 3.37 5.96 7.07
C VAL A 199 4.26 4.92 7.71
N THR A 200 3.70 3.76 8.05
CA THR A 200 4.44 2.73 8.77
C THR A 200 4.32 1.37 8.12
N TYR A 201 5.38 0.56 8.22
CA TYR A 201 5.39 -0.84 7.77
C TYR A 201 4.97 -1.03 6.30
N SER A 202 5.21 -0.03 5.46
CA SER A 202 4.65 0.04 4.11
C SER A 202 5.71 -0.18 3.04
N SER A 203 5.33 -0.81 1.92
CA SER A 203 6.23 -1.14 0.82
C SER A 203 5.76 -0.51 -0.50
N PHE A 204 6.68 0.11 -1.22
CA PHE A 204 6.49 0.69 -2.55
C PHE A 204 7.55 0.09 -3.47
N CYS A 205 7.15 -0.87 -4.30
CA CYS A 205 8.07 -1.81 -4.94
C CYS A 205 7.83 -1.93 -6.45
N ASN A 206 8.87 -1.80 -7.27
CA ASN A 206 8.76 -1.95 -8.73
C ASN A 206 7.70 -1.05 -9.36
N THR A 207 7.40 0.11 -8.76
CA THR A 207 6.46 1.08 -9.35
C THR A 207 7.21 1.99 -10.31
N THR A 208 6.50 2.49 -11.32
CA THR A 208 7.09 3.33 -12.36
C THR A 208 6.31 4.63 -12.51
N SER A 209 7.01 5.76 -12.60
CA SER A 209 6.37 7.03 -12.93
C SER A 209 7.18 7.87 -13.91
N ASN A 210 6.58 8.95 -14.43
CA ASN A 210 7.35 9.94 -15.18
C ASN A 210 8.08 10.92 -14.26
N ASN A 211 7.54 11.24 -13.07
CA ASN A 211 8.06 12.32 -12.23
C ASN A 211 8.73 11.83 -10.92
N LEU A 212 7.98 11.16 -10.04
CA LEU A 212 8.40 10.81 -8.68
C LEU A 212 7.64 9.58 -8.15
N ILE A 213 8.04 8.99 -7.04
CA ILE A 213 7.36 7.79 -6.50
C ILE A 213 6.45 8.13 -5.33
N LEU A 214 6.96 8.93 -4.39
CA LEU A 214 6.25 9.35 -3.18
C LEU A 214 6.20 10.88 -3.12
N GLU A 215 5.00 11.43 -2.94
CA GLU A 215 4.76 12.88 -2.85
C GLU A 215 4.19 13.28 -1.49
N LEU A 216 4.84 14.21 -0.80
CA LEU A 216 4.32 14.82 0.41
C LEU A 216 4.11 16.31 0.16
N TYR A 217 2.85 16.73 0.19
CA TYR A 217 2.46 18.11 -0.08
C TYR A 217 1.96 18.78 1.17
N ARG A 218 2.74 19.74 1.70
CA ARG A 218 2.43 20.62 2.84
C ARG A 218 2.04 19.90 4.12
N GLY A 219 2.85 20.04 5.17
CA GLY A 219 2.56 19.50 6.50
C GLY A 219 3.62 18.54 7.02
N ASN A 220 3.34 17.89 8.14
CA ASN A 220 4.33 17.06 8.82
C ASN A 220 4.05 15.58 8.60
N SER A 221 5.09 14.79 8.37
CA SER A 221 4.94 13.35 8.17
C SER A 221 6.10 12.55 8.75
N ASN A 222 5.79 11.32 9.16
CA ASN A 222 6.77 10.34 9.61
C ASN A 222 6.65 9.08 8.77
N PHE A 223 7.79 8.57 8.29
CA PHE A 223 7.93 7.29 7.61
C PHE A 223 8.77 6.38 8.48
N ASN A 224 8.22 5.24 8.90
CA ASN A 224 8.92 4.32 9.79
C ASN A 224 8.76 2.86 9.38
N PHE A 225 9.86 2.10 9.30
CA PHE A 225 9.84 0.71 8.87
C PHE A 225 9.24 0.53 7.46
N CYS A 226 9.58 1.42 6.52
CA CYS A 226 9.07 1.38 5.16
C CYS A 226 10.14 0.93 4.16
N ASN A 227 9.69 0.33 3.06
CA ASN A 227 10.52 -0.12 1.95
C ASN A 227 10.13 0.63 0.67
N VAL A 228 11.10 1.24 -0.01
CA VAL A 228 10.96 1.90 -1.31
C VAL A 228 11.99 1.26 -2.24
N LEU A 229 11.55 0.25 -2.98
CA LEU A 229 12.44 -0.71 -3.64
C LEU A 229 12.25 -0.75 -5.15
N ASN A 230 13.35 -0.70 -5.90
CA ASN A 230 13.37 -0.95 -7.34
C ASN A 230 12.38 -0.12 -8.14
N ASN A 231 12.09 1.10 -7.71
CA ASN A 231 11.17 1.98 -8.43
C ASN A 231 11.90 2.73 -9.53
N GLU A 232 11.19 3.19 -10.55
CA GLU A 232 11.74 3.99 -11.65
C GLU A 232 10.95 5.29 -11.81
N HIS A 233 11.62 6.44 -11.84
CA HIS A 233 11.02 7.69 -12.30
C HIS A 233 11.75 8.18 -13.56
N LYS A 234 11.02 8.39 -14.67
CA LYS A 234 11.60 8.40 -16.03
C LYS A 234 12.11 9.75 -16.54
N LYS A 235 11.46 10.86 -16.19
CA LYS A 235 11.64 12.15 -16.89
C LYS A 235 12.11 13.30 -16.00
N SER A 236 11.61 13.38 -14.77
CA SER A 236 11.84 14.55 -13.91
C SER A 236 13.18 14.50 -13.16
N ASP A 237 13.72 15.69 -12.85
CA ASP A 237 14.84 15.90 -11.93
C ASP A 237 14.43 15.88 -10.44
N TYR A 238 13.14 15.69 -10.16
CA TYR A 238 12.58 15.47 -8.83
C TYR A 238 13.14 14.20 -8.15
N GLY A 239 12.77 14.01 -6.89
CA GLY A 239 13.20 12.88 -6.08
C GLY A 239 12.32 11.64 -6.25
N THR A 240 12.88 10.45 -6.06
CA THR A 240 12.10 9.24 -5.72
C THR A 240 11.12 9.57 -4.59
N PHE A 241 11.62 10.22 -3.53
CA PHE A 241 10.85 10.82 -2.45
C PHE A 241 10.87 12.35 -2.58
N TYR A 242 9.69 12.94 -2.71
CA TYR A 242 9.50 14.37 -2.91
C TYR A 242 8.68 15.00 -1.80
N ALA A 243 9.18 16.08 -1.21
CA ALA A 243 8.48 16.83 -0.17
C ALA A 243 8.45 18.32 -0.50
N ILE A 244 7.27 18.93 -0.42
CA ILE A 244 7.05 20.35 -0.73
C ILE A 244 6.38 21.04 0.45
N VAL A 245 7.05 22.04 1.04
CA VAL A 245 6.54 22.77 2.22
C VAL A 245 6.21 21.82 3.39
N SER A 246 6.99 20.74 3.52
CA SER A 246 6.76 19.67 4.49
C SER A 246 7.96 19.44 5.39
N THR A 247 7.70 19.04 6.63
CA THR A 247 8.72 18.52 7.56
C THR A 247 8.55 17.02 7.69
N VAL A 248 9.56 16.28 7.26
CA VAL A 248 9.49 14.82 7.14
C VAL A 248 10.59 14.18 7.97
N LEU A 249 10.20 13.20 8.78
CA LEU A 249 11.11 12.26 9.42
C LEU A 249 10.99 10.90 8.74
N ILE A 250 12.12 10.34 8.33
CA ILE A 250 12.22 9.01 7.72
C ILE A 250 13.16 8.20 8.60
N GLU A 251 12.65 7.17 9.27
CA GLU A 251 13.39 6.35 10.24
C GLU A 251 13.27 4.87 9.91
N ASN A 252 14.36 4.11 10.06
CA ASN A 252 14.35 2.66 9.85
C ASN A 252 13.71 2.27 8.51
N CYS A 253 14.11 2.92 7.42
CA CYS A 253 13.55 2.66 6.10
C CYS A 253 14.62 2.15 5.13
N SER A 254 14.20 1.48 4.06
CA SER A 254 15.07 1.02 2.97
C SER A 254 14.67 1.71 1.66
N PHE A 255 15.61 2.42 1.03
CA PHE A 255 15.50 3.05 -0.28
C PHE A 255 16.55 2.44 -1.20
N LEU A 256 16.20 1.38 -1.93
CA LEU A 256 17.17 0.52 -2.59
C LEU A 256 16.74 0.17 -4.02
N GLY A 257 17.67 0.20 -4.97
CA GLY A 257 17.44 -0.13 -6.36
C GLY A 257 16.60 0.90 -7.13
N ASN A 258 16.30 2.05 -6.54
CA ASN A 258 15.49 3.08 -7.20
C ASN A 258 16.31 3.74 -8.31
N THR A 259 15.71 3.94 -9.48
CA THR A 259 16.37 4.49 -10.67
C THR A 259 15.62 5.73 -11.18
N GLY A 260 16.36 6.62 -11.84
CA GLY A 260 15.80 7.82 -12.44
C GLY A 260 16.85 8.94 -12.56
N PRO A 261 16.60 9.96 -13.40
CA PRO A 261 17.57 11.01 -13.69
C PRO A 261 17.74 12.01 -12.54
N GLY A 262 16.75 12.12 -11.65
CA GLY A 262 16.75 13.07 -10.54
C GLY A 262 17.38 12.57 -9.24
N LYS A 263 16.77 12.95 -8.12
CA LYS A 263 17.29 12.73 -6.76
C LYS A 263 16.68 11.49 -6.12
N GLU A 264 17.23 11.05 -5.00
CA GLU A 264 16.54 10.11 -4.12
C GLU A 264 15.61 10.85 -3.17
N PHE A 265 16.12 11.90 -2.51
CA PHE A 265 15.36 12.79 -1.65
C PHE A 265 15.38 14.22 -2.20
N TYR A 266 14.21 14.78 -2.44
CA TYR A 266 14.05 16.13 -2.96
C TYR A 266 13.10 16.93 -2.05
N HIS A 267 13.62 17.98 -1.43
CA HIS A 267 12.83 18.94 -0.67
C HIS A 267 12.72 20.26 -1.46
N GLN A 268 11.49 20.72 -1.69
CA GLN A 268 11.21 21.97 -2.40
C GLN A 268 10.69 23.06 -1.46
N TYR A 269 11.23 24.28 -1.63
CA TYR A 269 10.97 25.52 -0.90
C TYR A 269 11.64 25.66 0.48
N TYR A 270 11.69 26.89 0.98
CA TYR A 270 12.41 27.29 2.19
C TYR A 270 11.70 26.95 3.51
N SER A 271 10.55 26.27 3.50
CA SER A 271 9.82 25.85 4.70
C SER A 271 9.78 24.32 4.83
N GLY A 272 10.19 23.83 6.00
CA GLY A 272 10.30 22.40 6.30
C GLY A 272 11.66 21.79 5.95
N SER A 273 11.74 20.46 6.00
CA SER A 273 12.95 19.68 5.74
C SER A 273 12.63 18.19 5.60
N ILE A 274 13.59 17.41 5.09
CA ILE A 274 13.61 15.95 5.19
C ILE A 274 14.75 15.55 6.11
N THR A 275 14.46 14.75 7.14
CA THR A 275 15.48 14.09 7.97
C THR A 275 15.38 12.59 7.76
N VAL A 276 16.47 11.99 7.27
CA VAL A 276 16.60 10.54 7.08
C VAL A 276 17.52 9.99 8.15
N LYS A 277 17.06 9.03 8.94
CA LYS A 277 17.77 8.52 10.11
C LYS A 277 17.71 6.99 10.18
N ASP A 278 18.82 6.39 10.60
CA ASP A 278 18.93 4.94 10.87
C ASP A 278 18.35 4.07 9.73
N SER A 279 18.66 4.44 8.49
CA SER A 279 18.03 3.91 7.27
C SER A 279 19.07 3.38 6.27
N PHE A 280 18.62 2.64 5.27
CA PHE A 280 19.44 2.13 4.17
C PHE A 280 19.09 2.85 2.88
N CYS A 281 20.07 3.39 2.18
CA CYS A 281 19.85 4.15 0.95
C CYS A 281 21.04 4.01 0.00
N ASP A 282 20.81 3.51 -1.21
CA ASP A 282 21.89 3.29 -2.20
C ASP A 282 22.29 4.57 -2.95
N ARG A 283 21.36 5.51 -3.09
CA ARG A 283 21.51 6.82 -3.74
C ARG A 283 21.58 7.98 -2.75
N ILE A 284 22.15 7.77 -1.56
CA ILE A 284 22.16 8.77 -0.49
C ILE A 284 22.91 10.06 -0.83
N ASP A 285 23.82 10.01 -1.80
CA ASP A 285 24.55 11.15 -2.36
C ASP A 285 23.68 12.04 -3.28
N LYS A 286 22.49 11.57 -3.68
CA LYS A 286 21.57 12.27 -4.57
C LYS A 286 20.45 12.95 -3.79
N THR A 287 20.75 14.06 -3.14
CA THR A 287 19.76 14.89 -2.44
C THR A 287 19.60 16.28 -3.07
N CYS A 288 18.48 16.95 -2.81
CA CYS A 288 18.26 18.37 -3.13
C CYS A 288 17.41 19.04 -2.05
N GLY A 289 17.72 20.30 -1.74
CA GLY A 289 17.01 21.09 -0.73
C GLY A 289 17.47 20.80 0.70
N SER A 290 16.58 21.05 1.66
CA SER A 290 16.84 20.87 3.09
C SER A 290 16.73 19.39 3.48
N VAL A 291 17.80 18.64 3.24
CA VAL A 291 17.87 17.19 3.54
C VAL A 291 19.01 16.91 4.52
N THR A 292 18.70 16.27 5.64
CA THR A 292 19.67 15.84 6.65
C THR A 292 19.68 14.32 6.74
N THR A 293 20.87 13.72 6.84
CA THR A 293 21.04 12.26 6.94
C THR A 293 21.83 11.91 8.20
N ILE A 294 21.32 10.97 9.01
CA ILE A 294 21.92 10.54 10.28
C ILE A 294 22.01 9.02 10.29
N ASN A 295 23.21 8.45 10.40
CA ASN A 295 23.43 6.99 10.38
C ASN A 295 22.80 6.27 9.17
N VAL A 296 22.75 6.93 8.01
CA VAL A 296 22.24 6.30 6.78
C VAL A 296 23.35 5.50 6.13
N GLN A 297 23.10 4.23 5.84
CA GLN A 297 24.10 3.32 5.30
C GLN A 297 23.80 2.98 3.84
N ASN A 298 24.82 2.98 2.99
CA ASN A 298 24.76 2.46 1.62
C ASN A 298 25.10 0.96 1.62
N ILE A 299 24.35 0.18 2.39
CA ILE A 299 24.40 -1.28 2.39
C ILE A 299 23.01 -1.85 2.16
N SER A 300 22.93 -3.05 1.59
CA SER A 300 21.67 -3.74 1.39
C SER A 300 21.20 -4.39 2.70
N SER A 301 20.29 -3.73 3.40
CA SER A 301 19.43 -4.37 4.38
C SER A 301 18.00 -3.96 4.06
N ILE A 302 17.21 -4.94 3.63
CA ILE A 302 15.78 -4.76 3.41
C ILE A 302 15.12 -5.16 4.71
N HIS A 303 14.23 -4.31 5.23
CA HIS A 303 13.40 -4.74 6.35
C HIS A 303 12.61 -5.97 5.90
N HIS A 304 12.81 -7.11 6.59
CA HIS A 304 12.03 -8.33 6.43
C HIS A 304 10.59 -8.06 6.90
N LEU A 305 9.87 -7.23 6.15
CA LEU A 305 8.44 -7.04 6.34
C LEU A 305 7.79 -8.27 5.72
N SER A 306 7.20 -9.10 6.57
CA SER A 306 6.41 -10.28 6.22
C SER A 306 5.08 -9.94 5.52
N HIS A 307 4.90 -8.71 5.02
CA HIS A 307 3.69 -8.23 4.37
C HIS A 307 3.81 -8.10 2.85
N PHE A 308 4.73 -8.84 2.20
CA PHE A 308 4.56 -9.19 0.79
C PHE A 308 3.38 -10.16 0.68
N SER A 309 2.16 -9.63 0.82
CA SER A 309 0.89 -10.32 0.59
C SER A 309 0.30 -9.85 -0.74
N SER A 310 0.85 -10.39 -1.83
CA SER A 310 0.41 -10.18 -3.21
C SER A 310 -0.23 -11.45 -3.77
N TYR A 311 -1.57 -11.49 -3.77
CA TYR A 311 -2.35 -12.00 -4.90
C TYR A 311 -3.83 -11.59 -4.78
N LEU A 312 -4.42 -11.55 -3.58
CA LEU A 312 -5.79 -11.02 -3.32
C LEU A 312 -5.99 -10.57 -1.85
N CYS A 313 -4.95 -9.98 -1.24
CA CYS A 313 -4.73 -9.86 0.21
C CYS A 313 -4.17 -11.15 0.88
N GLU A 314 -3.82 -12.18 0.08
CA GLU A 314 -2.87 -13.26 0.42
C GLU A 314 -1.88 -13.46 -0.73
N ALA A 315 -0.57 -13.56 -0.45
CA ALA A 315 0.42 -13.98 -1.44
C ALA A 315 0.48 -15.50 -1.60
N GLU A 316 0.49 -15.98 -2.83
CA GLU A 316 0.88 -17.36 -3.14
C GLU A 316 2.42 -17.54 -3.12
N PHE A 317 3.19 -16.45 -3.18
CA PHE A 317 4.65 -16.50 -3.18
C PHE A 317 5.27 -15.46 -2.23
N PRO A 318 5.85 -15.86 -1.08
CA PRO A 318 6.71 -14.97 -0.32
C PRO A 318 7.92 -14.57 -1.16
N ILE A 319 8.43 -13.35 -0.99
CA ILE A 319 9.76 -13.01 -1.51
C ILE A 319 10.77 -13.90 -0.79
N LEU A 320 11.20 -14.95 -1.48
CA LEU A 320 12.31 -15.77 -1.05
C LEU A 320 13.58 -14.95 -1.27
N ASP A 321 14.29 -14.70 -0.17
CA ASP A 321 15.63 -14.15 -0.15
C ASP A 321 16.49 -14.97 -1.14
N LYS A 322 16.95 -14.33 -2.22
CA LYS A 322 17.71 -14.99 -3.29
C LYS A 322 19.08 -15.40 -2.76
N LYS A 323 19.17 -16.51 -2.05
CA LYS A 323 20.33 -17.38 -2.19
C LYS A 323 20.30 -17.97 -3.59
N SER A 324 21.46 -18.06 -4.25
CA SER A 324 21.57 -18.55 -5.62
C SER A 324 20.92 -19.93 -5.76
N MET A 325 19.75 -20.01 -6.40
CA MET A 325 19.08 -21.29 -6.68
C MET A 325 19.85 -22.02 -7.79
N ARG A 326 20.15 -23.30 -7.54
CA ARG A 326 21.12 -24.09 -8.32
C ARG A 326 20.55 -24.91 -9.48
N SER A 327 19.24 -24.93 -9.77
CA SER A 327 18.77 -25.52 -11.02
C SER A 327 17.31 -25.18 -11.36
N ALA A 328 16.97 -25.25 -12.65
CA ALA A 328 15.63 -25.02 -13.20
C ALA A 328 14.58 -26.10 -12.83
N PHE A 329 14.95 -27.11 -12.05
CA PHE A 329 14.06 -28.23 -11.72
C PHE A 329 13.04 -27.89 -10.61
N ASP A 330 13.28 -26.85 -9.82
CA ASP A 330 12.39 -26.44 -8.72
C ASP A 330 11.15 -25.65 -9.19
N LEU A 331 11.09 -25.25 -10.45
CA LEU A 331 9.98 -24.45 -11.01
C LEU A 331 8.71 -25.28 -11.30
N TYR A 332 8.83 -26.61 -11.45
CA TYR A 332 7.76 -27.45 -12.00
C TYR A 332 6.79 -28.01 -10.96
N HIS A 333 7.08 -27.93 -9.66
CA HIS A 333 6.23 -28.50 -8.61
C HIS A 333 5.24 -27.52 -7.97
N GLN A 334 5.26 -26.24 -8.35
CA GLN A 334 4.33 -25.23 -7.82
C GLN A 334 3.05 -25.02 -8.63
N PHE A 335 2.93 -25.62 -9.82
CA PHE A 335 1.70 -25.53 -10.62
C PHE A 335 0.93 -26.85 -10.63
N SER A 336 0.17 -27.11 -9.57
CA SER A 336 -0.93 -28.08 -9.61
C SER A 336 -2.21 -27.45 -9.05
N PHE A 337 -2.98 -26.85 -9.95
CA PHE A 337 -4.34 -26.37 -9.73
C PHE A 337 -5.26 -27.49 -9.20
N ARG A 338 -5.95 -27.25 -8.10
CA ARG A 338 -7.25 -27.88 -7.80
C ARG A 338 -8.30 -26.81 -7.55
N ARG A 339 -9.02 -26.47 -8.62
CA ARG A 339 -10.40 -25.95 -8.55
C ARG A 339 -11.22 -26.89 -7.68
N ARG A 340 -11.95 -26.35 -6.69
CA ARG A 340 -13.20 -26.97 -6.23
C ARG A 340 -14.30 -25.92 -6.09
N ARG A 341 -15.46 -26.37 -6.56
CA ARG A 341 -16.78 -25.74 -6.52
C ARG A 341 -17.20 -25.37 -5.11
#